data_AF-A0A3B9VUG3-F1
#
_entry.id   AF-A0A3B9VUG3-F1
#
_cell.length_a   1.000
_cell.length_b   1.000
_cell.length_c   1.000
_cell.angle_alpha   90.00
_cell.angle_beta   90.00
_cell.angle_gamma   90.00
#
_symmetry.space_group_name_H-M   'P 1'
#
loop_
_entity.id
_entity.type
_entity.pdbx_description
1 polymer ?
#
loop_
_entity_poly.entity_id
_entity_poly.type
_entity_poly.pdbx_seq_one_letter_code
_entity_poly.pdbx_strand_id
1 'polypeptide(L)' 'LAAGVDTIMLDNFSLEDLRAGVRQVAGRARVEASGNVNLGTVADIAAAGVDVIAVGGLTHSVAALDLGLE' A
#
# COMPACT_ATOMS: atom_id res chain seq x y z
N LEU A 1 -3.02 -19.01 -4.99
CA LEU A 1 -1.92 -19.04 -3.98
C LEU A 1 -1.15 -20.37 -4.02
N ALA A 2 -0.73 -20.81 -5.22
CA ALA A 2 -0.07 -22.10 -5.41
C ALA A 2 1.38 -21.98 -5.92
N ALA A 3 1.82 -20.77 -6.24
CA ALA A 3 3.13 -20.50 -6.86
C ALA A 3 4.26 -20.20 -5.85
N GLY A 4 3.99 -20.26 -4.54
CA GLY A 4 5.01 -20.01 -3.51
C GLY A 4 5.59 -18.60 -3.52
N VAL A 5 4.81 -17.59 -3.89
CA VAL A 5 5.25 -16.19 -3.93
C VAL A 5 5.34 -15.60 -2.52
N ASP A 6 6.36 -14.78 -2.27
CA ASP A 6 6.56 -14.13 -0.96
C ASP A 6 5.59 -12.97 -0.73
N THR A 7 5.29 -12.20 -1.78
CA THR A 7 4.45 -11.00 -1.73
C THR A 7 3.47 -10.97 -2.90
N ILE A 8 2.26 -10.49 -2.64
CA ILE A 8 1.23 -10.23 -3.64
C ILE A 8 0.86 -8.75 -3.57
N MET A 9 1.01 -8.06 -4.70
CA MET A 9 0.57 -6.68 -4.85
C MET A 9 -0.86 -6.61 -5.34
N LEU A 10 -1.71 -5.86 -4.63
CA LEU A 10 -3.08 -5.51 -5.00
C LEU A 10 -3.07 -4.06 -5.52
N ASP A 11 -3.17 -3.90 -6.83
CA ASP A 11 -3.01 -2.60 -7.49
C ASP A 11 -4.36 -1.93 -7.80
N ASN A 12 -4.55 -0.71 -7.32
CA ASN A 12 -5.76 0.11 -7.49
C ASN A 12 -7.06 -0.56 -6.98
N PHE A 13 -6.97 -1.42 -5.97
CA PHE A 13 -8.13 -2.07 -5.35
C PHE A 13 -8.95 -1.08 -4.50
N SER A 14 -10.27 -1.30 -4.44
CA SER A 14 -11.11 -0.62 -3.45
C SER A 14 -10.83 -1.13 -2.03
N LEU A 15 -11.28 -0.41 -0.99
CA LEU A 15 -11.14 -0.88 0.40
C LEU A 15 -11.87 -2.21 0.65
N GLU A 16 -12.97 -2.48 -0.04
CA GLU A 16 -13.68 -3.76 0.05
C GLU A 16 -12.85 -4.89 -0.56
N ASP A 17 -12.31 -4.65 -1.75
CA ASP A 17 -11.49 -5.62 -2.46
C ASP A 17 -10.17 -5.88 -1.73
N LEU A 18 -9.55 -4.86 -1.13
CA LEU A 18 -8.34 -5.03 -0.31
C LEU A 18 -8.62 -5.99 0.86
N ARG A 19 -9.71 -5.77 1.60
CA ARG A 19 -10.10 -6.66 2.70
C ARG A 19 -10.40 -8.08 2.20
N ALA A 20 -11.04 -8.21 1.04
CA ALA A 20 -11.30 -9.51 0.43
C ALA A 20 -9.99 -10.21 0.01
N GLY A 21 -9.06 -9.47 -0.59
CA GLY A 21 -7.74 -9.94 -1.00
C GLY A 21 -6.91 -10.40 0.20
N VAL A 22 -6.85 -9.61 1.28
CA VAL A 22 -6.18 -9.98 2.53
C VAL A 22 -6.77 -11.29 3.09
N ARG A 23 -8.10 -11.39 3.18
CA ARG A 23 -8.78 -12.63 3.61
C ARG A 23 -8.47 -13.82 2.70
N GLN A 24 -8.39 -13.60 1.40
CA GLN A 24 -8.07 -14.63 0.43
C GLN A 24 -6.61 -15.09 0.56
N VAL A 25 -5.67 -14.18 0.78
CA VAL A 25 -4.27 -14.50 1.00
C VAL A 25 -4.10 -15.34 2.26
N ALA A 26 -4.84 -15.02 3.32
CA ALA A 26 -4.91 -15.81 4.55
C ALA A 26 -3.52 -16.14 5.13
N GLY A 27 -2.62 -15.14 5.13
CA GLY A 27 -1.26 -15.26 5.66
C GLY A 27 -0.30 -16.14 4.84
N ARG A 28 -0.70 -16.62 3.65
CA ARG A 28 0.15 -17.46 2.79
C ARG A 28 1.22 -16.68 2.02
N ALA A 29 1.10 -15.36 1.96
CA ALA A 29 2.05 -14.42 1.39
C ALA A 29 1.83 -13.05 2.06
N ARG A 30 2.80 -12.15 1.94
CA ARG A 30 2.62 -10.74 2.32
C ARG A 30 1.70 -10.06 1.32
N VAL A 31 0.85 -9.16 1.80
CA VAL A 31 -0.05 -8.35 0.98
C VAL A 31 0.48 -6.92 0.91
N GLU A 32 0.71 -6.45 -0.31
CA GLU A 32 1.09 -5.08 -0.61
C GLU A 32 -0.05 -4.36 -1.31
N ALA A 33 -0.42 -3.16 -0.87
CA ALA A 33 -1.34 -2.29 -1.58
C ALA A 33 -0.59 -1.22 -2.38
N SER A 34 -1.02 -1.00 -3.63
CA SER A 34 -0.51 0.05 -4.53
C SER A 34 -1.66 0.82 -5.16
N GLY A 35 -1.38 2.05 -5.57
CA GLY A 35 -2.31 2.91 -6.32
C GLY A 35 -3.11 3.88 -5.45
N ASN A 36 -3.22 5.13 -5.90
CA ASN A 36 -4.02 6.20 -5.29
C ASN A 36 -3.80 6.43 -3.77
N VAL A 37 -2.60 6.11 -3.25
CA VAL A 37 -2.26 6.33 -1.84
C VAL A 37 -1.90 7.79 -1.59
N ASN A 38 -2.55 8.40 -0.60
CA ASN A 38 -2.27 9.74 -0.11
C ASN A 38 -2.66 9.84 1.38
N LEU A 39 -2.44 11.01 2.02
CA LEU A 39 -2.72 11.20 3.45
C LEU A 39 -4.18 10.95 3.84
N GLY A 40 -5.13 11.15 2.91
CA GLY A 40 -6.54 10.89 3.15
C GLY A 40 -6.95 9.42 3.02
N THR A 41 -6.14 8.58 2.36
CA THR A 41 -6.48 7.17 2.08
C THR A 41 -5.61 6.17 2.84
N VAL A 42 -4.38 6.54 3.20
CA VAL A 42 -3.37 5.63 3.76
C VAL A 42 -3.81 4.92 5.04
N ALA A 43 -4.55 5.61 5.93
CA ALA A 43 -5.02 5.03 7.19
C ALA A 43 -6.06 3.91 6.96
N ASP A 44 -7.01 4.13 6.05
CA ASP A 44 -8.04 3.13 5.73
C ASP A 44 -7.46 1.93 4.98
N ILE A 45 -6.47 2.17 4.11
CA ILE A 45 -5.72 1.11 3.43
C ILE A 45 -4.97 0.26 4.45
N ALA A 46 -4.28 0.86 5.42
CA ALA A 46 -3.62 0.13 6.50
C ALA A 46 -4.63 -0.69 7.33
N ALA A 47 -5.77 -0.08 7.68
CA ALA A 47 -6.84 -0.75 8.42
C ALA A 47 -7.50 -1.92 7.65
N ALA A 48 -7.30 -2.01 6.32
CA ALA A 48 -7.74 -3.16 5.53
C ALA A 48 -6.94 -4.45 5.81
N GLY A 49 -5.80 -4.34 6.51
CA GLY A 49 -4.99 -5.48 6.97
C GLY A 49 -3.87 -5.88 6.00
N VAL A 50 -3.39 -4.95 5.17
CA VAL A 50 -2.21 -5.17 4.31
C VAL A 50 -0.91 -5.05 5.10
N ASP A 51 0.14 -5.74 4.67
CA ASP A 51 1.45 -5.73 5.32
C ASP A 51 2.33 -4.56 4.88
N VAL A 52 2.15 -4.09 3.64
CA VAL A 52 2.94 -3.03 3.02
C VAL A 52 2.04 -2.11 2.20
N ILE A 53 2.35 -0.81 2.18
CA ILE A 53 1.69 0.18 1.33
C ILE A 53 2.75 0.88 0.49
N ALA A 54 2.67 0.71 -0.83
CA ALA A 54 3.53 1.41 -1.78
C ALA A 54 2.97 2.81 -2.09
N VAL A 55 3.77 3.85 -1.83
CA VAL A 55 3.36 5.25 -1.99
C VAL A 55 4.27 5.93 -3.03
N GLY A 56 3.85 5.94 -4.29
CA GLY A 56 4.59 6.59 -5.37
C GLY A 56 4.84 8.09 -5.13
N GLY A 57 3.87 8.78 -4.50
CA GLY A 57 3.97 10.21 -4.22
C GLY A 57 5.17 10.62 -3.37
N LEU A 58 5.77 9.69 -2.61
CA LEU A 58 6.97 9.94 -1.82
C LEU A 58 8.21 10.23 -2.67
N THR A 59 8.24 9.82 -3.94
CA THR A 59 9.41 9.98 -4.81
C THR A 59 9.14 10.87 -6.02
N HIS A 60 7.93 10.87 -6.59
CA HIS A 60 7.62 11.68 -7.78
C HIS A 60 6.96 13.04 -7.48
N SER A 61 6.55 13.28 -6.24
CA SER A 61 5.85 14.51 -5.82
C SER A 61 6.36 15.04 -4.50
N VAL A 62 7.68 15.23 -4.42
CA VAL A 62 8.35 15.74 -3.22
C VAL A 62 8.15 17.25 -3.10
N ALA A 63 7.68 17.70 -1.93
CA ALA A 63 7.79 19.09 -1.51
C ALA A 63 9.19 19.30 -0.91
N ALA A 64 10.01 20.15 -1.54
CA ALA A 64 11.33 20.45 -1.03
C ALA A 64 11.22 21.17 0.33
N LEU A 65 12.04 20.74 1.29
CA LEU A 65 12.17 21.43 2.57
C LEU A 65 12.90 22.77 2.33
N ASP A 66 12.29 23.86 2.76
CA ASP A 66 12.91 25.18 2.71
C ASP A 66 14.02 25.27 3.78
N LEU A 67 15.26 25.46 3.34
CA LEU A 67 16.45 25.49 4.18
C LEU A 67 17.29 26.73 3.86
N GLY A 68 17.60 27.53 4.88
CA GLY A 68 18.52 28.67 4.80
C GLY A 68 19.78 28.43 5.64
N LEU A 69 20.92 28.91 5.16
CA LEU A 69 22.18 28.97 5.91
C LEU A 69 22.48 30.45 6.17
N GLU A 70 22.60 30.83 7.44
CA GLU A 70 23.17 32.14 7.84
C GLU A 70 24.69 32.05 8.02
#